data_AF-A1K8T6-F1
#
_entry.id   AF-A1K8T6-F1
#
_cell.length_a   1.000
_cell.length_b   1.000
_cell.length_c   1.000
_cell.angle_alpha   90.00
_cell.angle_beta   90.00
_cell.angle_gamma   90.00
#
_symmetry.space_group_name_H-M   'P 1'
#
loop_
_entity.id
_entity.type
_entity.pdbx_description
1 polymer ?
#
loop_
_entity_poly.entity_id
_entity_poly.type
_entity_poly.pdbx_seq_one_letter_code
_entity_poly.pdbx_strand_id
1 'polypeptide(L)'
;MFHYFSPESRVPAEHPLRKVKKLADRAPSAISAELDTLYSETDRPSIPPERLLKGQLLIALYSIRSARQFYEQLDYNILFRWLLDMDLESASLDQSNFSRLRERLVATDIARYFFDEVVSLARREQLLSSDHFTVDGILIEAWA
;
A
#
# COMPACT_ATOMS: atom_id res chain seq x y z
N MET A 1 31.06 -10.84 9.63
CA MET A 1 30.15 -10.33 10.66
C MET A 1 28.80 -10.10 9.99
N PHE A 2 27.75 -10.81 10.40
CA PHE A 2 26.41 -10.62 9.85
C PHE A 2 25.61 -9.76 10.84
N HIS A 3 25.06 -8.64 10.37
CA HIS A 3 24.15 -7.80 11.15
C HIS A 3 22.73 -8.09 10.68
N TYR A 4 21.96 -8.81 11.47
CA TYR A 4 20.53 -9.00 11.24
C TYR A 4 19.78 -7.78 11.78
N PHE A 5 19.06 -7.08 10.90
CA PHE A 5 18.15 -6.02 11.32
C PHE A 5 16.83 -6.19 10.58
N SER A 6 15.71 -5.96 11.27
CA SER A 6 14.39 -6.00 10.66
C SER A 6 14.06 -4.65 10.00
N PRO A 7 13.16 -4.63 9.01
CA PRO A 7 12.63 -3.37 8.49
C PRO A 7 12.04 -2.47 9.58
N GLU A 8 11.39 -3.08 10.58
CA GLU A 8 10.81 -2.39 11.74
C GLU A 8 11.82 -1.52 12.49
N SER A 9 13.05 -2.00 12.68
CA SER A 9 14.08 -1.25 13.41
C SER A 9 14.70 -0.10 12.60
N ARG A 10 14.45 -0.05 11.29
CA ARG A 10 14.99 0.98 10.39
C ARG A 10 14.04 2.13 10.14
N VAL A 11 12.73 1.92 10.29
CA VAL A 11 11.74 2.99 10.12
C VAL A 11 11.62 3.78 11.43
N PRO A 12 11.92 5.10 11.44
CA PRO A 12 11.82 5.91 12.64
C PRO A 12 10.45 5.83 13.31
N ALA A 13 10.40 5.87 14.65
CA ALA A 13 9.15 5.80 15.42
C ALA A 13 8.16 6.92 15.08
N GLU A 14 8.68 8.10 14.74
CA GLU A 14 7.90 9.29 14.37
C GLU A 14 7.60 9.40 12.87
N HIS A 15 7.95 8.39 12.07
CA HIS A 15 7.72 8.44 10.63
C HIS A 15 6.21 8.47 10.32
N PRO A 16 5.70 9.42 9.50
CA PRO A 16 4.26 9.58 9.26
C PRO A 16 3.53 8.33 8.76
N LEU A 17 4.20 7.52 7.93
CA LEU A 17 3.64 6.23 7.46
C LEU A 17 3.33 5.24 8.59
N ARG A 18 3.85 5.40 9.82
CA ARG A 18 3.43 4.58 10.96
C ARG A 18 1.97 4.78 11.32
N LYS A 19 1.45 5.99 11.19
CA LYS A 19 0.02 6.24 11.36
C LYS A 19 -0.76 5.60 10.22
N VAL A 20 -0.34 5.84 8.97
CA VAL A 20 -0.97 5.26 7.77
C VAL A 20 -1.02 3.74 7.83
N LYS A 21 0.08 3.07 8.19
CA LYS A 21 0.16 1.61 8.31
C LYS A 21 -0.86 1.08 9.31
N LYS A 22 -0.98 1.70 10.49
CA LYS A 22 -1.98 1.29 11.50
C LYS A 22 -3.41 1.37 10.97
N LEU A 23 -3.73 2.39 10.18
CA LEU A 23 -5.05 2.53 9.56
C LEU A 23 -5.26 1.46 8.48
N ALA A 24 -4.26 1.29 7.60
CA ALA A 24 -4.27 0.30 6.53
C ALA A 24 -4.33 -1.16 7.04
N ASP A 25 -3.77 -1.43 8.23
CA ASP A 25 -3.84 -2.73 8.89
C ASP A 25 -5.24 -3.01 9.46
N ARG A 26 -6.01 -1.96 9.79
CA ARG A 26 -7.37 -2.07 10.35
C ARG A 26 -8.47 -2.11 9.30
N ALA A 27 -8.30 -1.35 8.21
CA ALA A 27 -9.32 -1.21 7.16
C ALA A 27 -9.84 -2.54 6.57
N PRO A 28 -9.03 -3.59 6.36
CA PRO A 28 -9.51 -4.86 5.80
C PRO A 28 -10.65 -5.51 6.61
N SER A 29 -10.67 -5.32 7.94
CA SER A 29 -11.73 -5.86 8.80
C SER A 29 -13.12 -5.30 8.51
N ALA A 30 -13.22 -4.11 7.91
CA ALA A 30 -14.48 -3.49 7.54
C ALA A 30 -14.98 -3.92 6.15
N ILE A 31 -14.11 -4.52 5.33
CA ILE A 31 -14.37 -4.92 3.93
C ILE A 31 -14.10 -6.42 3.71
N SER A 32 -14.19 -7.21 4.77
CA SER A 32 -13.77 -8.61 4.75
C SER A 32 -14.59 -9.45 3.77
N ALA A 33 -15.89 -9.19 3.66
CA ALA A 33 -16.78 -9.92 2.75
C ALA A 33 -16.39 -9.71 1.28
N GLU A 34 -16.05 -8.48 0.88
CA GLU A 34 -15.56 -8.17 -0.46
C GLU A 34 -14.18 -8.77 -0.69
N LEU A 35 -13.31 -8.75 0.32
CA LEU A 35 -11.96 -9.29 0.27
C LEU A 35 -11.95 -10.82 0.08
N ASP A 36 -12.88 -11.51 0.72
CA ASP A 36 -13.06 -12.96 0.60
C ASP A 36 -13.36 -13.38 -0.84
N THR A 37 -14.01 -12.54 -1.65
CA THR A 37 -14.26 -12.83 -3.08
C THR A 37 -12.98 -12.91 -3.91
N LEU A 38 -11.90 -12.26 -3.46
CA LEU A 38 -10.61 -12.31 -4.15
C LEU A 38 -9.79 -13.56 -3.80
N TYR A 39 -10.13 -14.21 -2.69
CA TYR A 39 -9.45 -15.40 -2.21
C TYR A 39 -9.92 -16.70 -2.88
N SER A 40 -11.02 -16.68 -3.64
CA SER A 40 -11.60 -17.90 -4.23
C SER A 40 -11.42 -17.94 -5.75
N GLU A 41 -10.44 -18.73 -6.23
CA GLU A 41 -10.63 -19.53 -7.46
C GLU A 41 -9.84 -20.85 -7.45
N THR A 42 -8.59 -20.97 -6.96
CA THR A 42 -7.96 -22.31 -6.81
C THR A 42 -6.74 -22.39 -5.88
N ASP A 43 -6.24 -21.29 -5.31
CA ASP A 43 -5.16 -21.37 -4.31
C ASP A 43 -5.03 -20.04 -3.56
N ARG A 44 -4.38 -20.06 -2.38
CA ARG A 44 -3.99 -18.80 -1.74
C ARG A 44 -3.09 -18.04 -2.73
N PRO A 45 -3.44 -16.81 -3.15
CA PRO A 45 -2.57 -16.05 -4.03
C PRO A 45 -1.20 -15.91 -3.38
N SER A 46 -0.12 -16.00 -4.18
CA SER A 46 1.25 -15.84 -3.67
C SER A 46 1.47 -14.48 -2.98
N ILE A 47 0.57 -13.52 -3.21
CA ILE A 47 0.52 -12.21 -2.57
C ILE A 47 -0.87 -12.03 -1.95
N PRO A 48 -0.98 -11.83 -0.62
CA PRO A 48 -2.25 -11.53 0.01
C PRO A 48 -2.88 -10.23 -0.55
N PRO A 49 -4.19 -10.21 -0.86
CA PRO A 49 -4.93 -9.02 -1.29
C PRO A 49 -4.69 -7.77 -0.42
N GLU A 50 -4.57 -7.91 0.90
CA GLU A 50 -4.29 -6.80 1.83
C GLU A 50 -2.94 -6.15 1.54
N ARG A 51 -1.93 -6.96 1.19
CA ARG A 51 -0.60 -6.44 0.82
C ARG A 51 -0.68 -5.65 -0.47
N LEU A 52 -1.49 -6.08 -1.43
CA LEU A 52 -1.70 -5.35 -2.68
C LEU A 52 -2.42 -4.02 -2.46
N LEU A 53 -3.41 -4.00 -1.57
CA LEU A 53 -4.12 -2.79 -1.15
C LEU A 53 -3.17 -1.78 -0.48
N LYS A 54 -2.32 -2.23 0.44
CA LYS A 54 -1.24 -1.39 1.01
C LYS A 54 -0.26 -0.91 -0.07
N GLY A 55 0.02 -1.74 -1.07
CA GLY A 55 0.82 -1.35 -2.24
C GLY A 55 0.19 -0.21 -3.03
N GLN A 56 -1.13 -0.21 -3.23
CA GLN A 56 -1.83 0.91 -3.89
C GLN A 56 -1.70 2.21 -3.08
N LEU A 57 -1.71 2.16 -1.75
CA LEU A 57 -1.43 3.35 -0.92
C LEU A 57 -0.04 3.90 -1.18
N LEU A 58 1.00 3.06 -1.23
CA LEU A 58 2.36 3.51 -1.54
C LEU A 58 2.44 4.13 -2.94
N ILE A 59 1.80 3.50 -3.92
CA ILE A 59 1.74 4.02 -5.29
C ILE A 59 1.13 5.42 -5.31
N ALA A 60 -0.01 5.61 -4.63
CA ALA A 60 -0.69 6.90 -4.54
C ALA A 60 0.14 7.95 -3.77
N LEU A 61 0.62 7.60 -2.57
CA LEU A 61 1.34 8.53 -1.68
C LEU A 61 2.69 8.99 -2.23
N TYR A 62 3.38 8.11 -2.98
CA TYR A 62 4.71 8.40 -3.54
C TYR A 62 4.69 8.63 -5.05
N SER A 63 3.49 8.78 -5.66
CA SER A 63 3.33 9.07 -7.08
C SER A 63 4.10 8.10 -8.00
N ILE A 64 4.03 6.80 -7.68
CA ILE A 64 4.77 5.77 -8.41
C ILE A 64 4.07 5.51 -9.74
N ARG A 65 4.78 5.68 -10.84
CA ARG A 65 4.19 5.81 -12.18
C ARG A 65 3.92 4.48 -12.88
N SER A 66 4.46 3.37 -12.38
CA SER A 66 4.26 2.05 -12.99
C SER A 66 4.44 0.92 -11.99
N ALA A 67 3.86 -0.24 -12.30
CA ALA A 67 4.11 -1.47 -11.54
C ALA A 67 5.61 -1.82 -11.53
N ARG A 68 6.32 -1.66 -12.66
CA ARG A 68 7.78 -1.86 -12.74
C ARG A 68 8.53 -0.98 -11.74
N GLN A 69 8.23 0.32 -11.71
CA GLN A 69 8.88 1.25 -10.78
C GLN A 69 8.56 0.89 -9.32
N PHE A 70 7.33 0.46 -9.03
CA PHE A 70 6.97 -0.01 -7.68
C PHE A 70 7.81 -1.21 -7.26
N TYR A 71 8.05 -2.15 -8.17
CA TYR A 71 8.89 -3.31 -7.92
C TYR A 71 10.35 -2.98 -7.65
N GLU A 72 10.93 -2.13 -8.49
CA GLU A 72 12.28 -1.63 -8.28
C GLU A 72 12.37 -0.99 -6.90
N GLN A 73 11.38 -0.19 -6.49
CA GLN A 73 11.33 0.36 -5.13
C GLN A 73 11.29 -0.75 -4.07
N LEU A 74 10.55 -1.84 -4.24
CA LEU A 74 10.58 -2.94 -3.26
C LEU A 74 11.96 -3.57 -3.11
N ASP A 75 12.79 -3.61 -4.16
CA ASP A 75 14.13 -4.20 -4.10
C ASP A 75 15.08 -3.43 -3.16
N TYR A 76 14.97 -2.10 -3.08
CA TYR A 76 15.90 -1.28 -2.29
C TYR A 76 15.27 -0.43 -1.19
N ASN A 77 13.95 -0.23 -1.20
CA ASN A 77 13.26 0.67 -0.28
C ASN A 77 12.74 -0.09 0.95
N ILE A 78 13.52 -0.04 2.03
CA ILE A 78 13.19 -0.67 3.32
C ILE A 78 11.84 -0.16 3.87
N LEU A 79 11.52 1.12 3.66
CA LEU A 79 10.26 1.71 4.14
C LEU A 79 9.05 1.08 3.46
N PHE A 80 9.15 0.78 2.16
CA PHE A 80 8.06 0.15 1.42
C PHE A 80 7.89 -1.30 1.83
N ARG A 81 8.99 -2.06 1.94
CA ARG A 81 8.96 -3.44 2.46
C ARG A 81 8.36 -3.49 3.87
N TRP A 82 8.73 -2.55 4.73
CA TRP A 82 8.18 -2.41 6.07
C TRP A 82 6.67 -2.17 6.06
N LEU A 83 6.15 -1.27 5.21
CA LEU A 83 4.71 -1.02 5.12
C LEU A 83 3.94 -2.27 4.67
N LEU A 84 4.54 -3.07 3.78
CA LEU A 84 3.94 -4.28 3.21
C LEU A 84 4.14 -5.54 4.05
N ASP A 85 4.73 -5.42 5.25
CA ASP A 85 5.08 -6.55 6.11
C ASP A 85 5.95 -7.58 5.37
N MET A 86 6.93 -7.10 4.61
CA MET A 86 7.89 -7.90 3.86
C MET A 86 9.24 -7.94 4.56
N ASP A 87 9.89 -9.10 4.54
CA ASP A 87 11.26 -9.25 4.99
C ASP A 87 12.26 -8.74 3.93
N LEU A 88 13.47 -8.39 4.37
CA LEU A 88 14.56 -7.95 3.51
C LEU A 88 15.07 -9.09 2.62
N GLU A 89 15.05 -10.32 3.13
CA GLU A 89 15.56 -11.51 2.45
C GLU A 89 14.52 -12.16 1.52
N SER A 90 13.25 -11.79 1.66
CA SER A 90 12.19 -12.29 0.79
C SER A 90 12.50 -11.90 -0.67
N ALA A 91 12.44 -12.86 -1.60
CA ALA A 91 12.52 -12.54 -3.02
C ALA A 91 11.43 -11.51 -3.36
N SER A 92 11.75 -10.48 -4.16
CA SER A 92 10.74 -9.55 -4.62
C SER A 92 9.64 -10.33 -5.34
N LEU A 93 8.39 -9.92 -5.10
CA LEU A 93 7.21 -10.61 -5.62
C LEU A 93 7.36 -10.71 -7.15
N ASP A 94 6.92 -11.80 -7.78
CA ASP A 94 6.99 -11.89 -9.24
C ASP A 94 6.18 -10.74 -9.87
N GLN A 95 6.85 -9.88 -10.64
CA GLN A 95 6.28 -8.68 -11.28
C GLN A 95 5.01 -8.99 -12.08
N SER A 96 4.99 -10.15 -12.72
CA SER A 96 3.86 -10.59 -13.54
C SER A 96 2.63 -10.93 -12.70
N ASN A 97 2.82 -11.48 -11.50
CA ASN A 97 1.74 -11.84 -10.59
C ASN A 97 1.06 -10.60 -10.00
N PHE A 98 1.82 -9.61 -9.54
CA PHE A 98 1.21 -8.38 -9.00
C PHE A 98 0.47 -7.58 -10.06
N SER A 99 0.97 -7.52 -11.30
CA SER A 99 0.28 -6.80 -12.37
C SER A 99 -1.10 -7.42 -12.63
N ARG A 100 -1.17 -8.76 -12.74
CA ARG A 100 -2.45 -9.49 -12.89
C ARG A 100 -3.36 -9.35 -11.68
N LEU A 101 -2.83 -9.48 -10.47
CA LEU A 101 -3.64 -9.34 -9.26
C LEU A 101 -4.11 -7.90 -9.05
N ARG A 102 -3.30 -6.90 -9.44
CA ARG A 102 -3.70 -5.50 -9.44
C ARG A 102 -4.82 -5.24 -10.44
N GLU A 103 -4.74 -5.80 -11.65
CA GLU A 103 -5.84 -5.72 -12.62
C GLU A 103 -7.14 -6.31 -12.05
N ARG A 104 -7.06 -7.48 -11.39
CA ARG A 104 -8.22 -8.07 -10.69
C ARG A 104 -8.76 -7.17 -9.57
N LEU A 105 -7.87 -6.54 -8.80
CA LEU A 105 -8.26 -5.57 -7.77
C LEU A 105 -8.94 -4.33 -8.35
N VAL A 106 -8.44 -3.81 -9.48
CA VAL A 106 -9.01 -2.64 -10.16
C VAL A 106 -10.33 -2.99 -10.85
N ALA A 107 -10.50 -4.23 -11.29
CA ALA A 107 -11.77 -4.73 -11.84
C ALA A 107 -12.88 -4.86 -10.79
N THR A 108 -12.57 -4.65 -9.50
CA THR A 108 -13.54 -4.65 -8.40
C THR A 108 -13.51 -3.30 -7.67
N ASP A 109 -14.56 -2.98 -6.93
CA ASP A 109 -14.60 -1.74 -6.12
C ASP A 109 -13.81 -1.84 -4.81
N ILE A 110 -13.11 -2.96 -4.56
CA ILE A 110 -12.50 -3.22 -3.26
C ILE A 110 -11.36 -2.26 -2.92
N ALA A 111 -10.56 -1.84 -3.92
CA ALA A 111 -9.50 -0.87 -3.71
C ALA A 111 -10.08 0.49 -3.29
N ARG A 112 -11.23 0.85 -3.85
CA ARG A 112 -11.99 2.04 -3.47
C ARG A 112 -12.53 1.91 -2.05
N TYR A 113 -13.23 0.82 -1.71
CA TYR A 113 -13.75 0.61 -0.36
C TYR A 113 -12.66 0.61 0.71
N PHE A 114 -11.52 -0.01 0.41
CA PHE A 114 -10.35 0.03 1.27
C PHE A 114 -9.86 1.47 1.50
N PHE A 115 -9.72 2.25 0.42
CA PHE A 115 -9.26 3.63 0.52
C PHE A 115 -10.25 4.51 1.30
N ASP A 116 -11.55 4.36 1.01
CA ASP A 116 -12.63 5.06 1.70
C ASP A 116 -12.60 4.76 3.20
N GLU A 117 -12.38 3.50 3.59
CA GLU A 117 -12.27 3.13 5.01
C GLU A 117 -11.00 3.68 5.65
N VAL A 118 -9.85 3.66 4.97
CA VAL A 118 -8.61 4.29 5.47
C VAL A 118 -8.81 5.78 5.72
N VAL A 119 -9.45 6.50 4.80
CA VAL A 119 -9.77 7.93 4.94
C VAL A 119 -10.79 8.16 6.06
N SER A 120 -11.81 7.31 6.17
CA SER A 120 -12.80 7.33 7.25
C SER A 120 -12.15 7.16 8.63
N LEU A 121 -11.23 6.20 8.76
CA LEU A 121 -10.44 6.00 9.97
C LEU A 121 -9.54 7.21 10.27
N ALA A 122 -8.84 7.74 9.26
CA ALA A 122 -8.00 8.93 9.42
C ALA A 122 -8.80 10.14 9.90
N ARG A 123 -10.02 10.33 9.37
CA ARG A 123 -10.95 11.38 9.80
C ARG A 123 -11.38 11.20 11.25
N ARG A 124 -11.75 9.97 11.65
CA ARG A 124 -12.12 9.65 13.04
C ARG A 124 -10.97 9.91 14.02
N GLU A 125 -9.74 9.69 13.59
CA GLU A 125 -8.53 9.95 14.38
C GLU A 125 -8.00 11.39 14.27
N GLN A 126 -8.74 12.30 13.61
CA GLN A 126 -8.34 13.70 13.42
C GLN A 126 -6.97 13.85 12.75
N LEU A 127 -6.62 12.93 11.85
CA LEU A 127 -5.36 12.93 11.10
C LEU A 127 -5.45 13.71 9.78
N LEU A 128 -6.65 14.17 9.41
CA LEU A 128 -6.87 14.98 8.22
C LEU A 128 -6.85 16.45 8.61
N SER A 129 -6.02 17.25 7.92
CA SER A 129 -6.14 18.70 8.03
C SER A 129 -7.29 19.20 7.17
N SER A 130 -7.98 20.23 7.68
CA SER A 130 -8.96 21.02 6.91
C SER A 130 -8.34 22.29 6.33
N ASP A 131 -7.04 22.48 6.52
CA ASP A 131 -6.30 23.60 5.94
C ASP A 131 -6.44 23.57 4.42
N HIS A 132 -6.78 24.72 3.84
CA HIS A 132 -6.99 24.86 2.42
C HIS A 132 -5.66 24.72 1.69
N PHE A 133 -5.34 23.52 1.21
CA PHE A 133 -4.21 23.30 0.32
C PHE A 133 -4.66 23.61 -1.11
N THR A 134 -4.19 24.74 -1.65
CA THR A 134 -4.41 25.05 -3.07
C THR A 134 -3.41 24.23 -3.87
N VAL A 135 -3.89 23.19 -4.55
CA VAL A 135 -3.08 22.49 -5.53
C VAL A 135 -3.05 23.34 -6.78
N ASP A 136 -1.90 23.88 -7.14
CA ASP A 136 -1.74 24.58 -8.42
C ASP A 136 -1.91 23.55 -9.55
N GLY A 137 -3.06 23.63 -10.24
CA GLY A 137 -3.40 22.71 -11.33
C GLY A 137 -2.38 22.73 -12.47
N ILE A 138 -1.66 23.86 -12.64
CA ILE A 138 -0.59 24.00 -13.64
C ILE A 138 0.59 23.06 -13.30
N LEU A 139 0.86 22.84 -12.01
CA LEU A 139 1.94 21.95 -11.56
C LEU A 139 1.58 20.48 -11.73
N ILE A 140 0.30 20.12 -11.67
CA ILE A 140 -0.20 18.77 -12.01
C ILE A 140 -0.11 18.53 -13.51
N GLU A 141 -0.58 19.47 -14.34
CA GLU A 141 -0.54 19.34 -15.80
C GLU A 141 0.89 19.30 -16.34
N ALA A 142 1.82 20.05 -15.75
CA ALA A 142 3.23 20.01 -16.13
C ALA A 142 3.96 18.72 -15.72
N TRP A 143 3.37 17.89 -14.86
CA TRP A 143 3.95 16.63 -14.38
C TRP A 143 3.40 15.37 -15.08
N ALA A 144 2.29 15.50 -15.82
CA ALA A 144 1.66 14.44 -16.63
C ALA A 144 2.31 14.30 -18.01
#